data_AF-A0A969C3Y5-F1
#
_entry.id   AF-A0A969C3Y5-F1
#
_cell.length_a   1.000
_cell.length_b   1.000
_cell.length_c   1.000
_cell.angle_alpha   90.00
_cell.angle_beta   90.00
_cell.angle_gamma   90.00
#
_symmetry.space_group_name_H-M   'P 1'
#
loop_
_entity.id
_entity.type
_entity.pdbx_description
1 polymer ?
#
loop_
_entity_poly.entity_id
_entity_poly.type
_entity_poly.pdbx_seq_one_letter_code
_entity_poly.pdbx_strand_id
1 'polypeptide(L)'
;MKTHSKTSTTAGTYEFMPPEAFDKNPTVSIHTDIWAAGVILQKLLTGKMPFPQDEIPSLITAILMGEPEPMPPTVPIDLCEIVNKALQKKREDRFNGRVR
;
A
#
# COMPACT_ATOMS: atom_id res chain seq x y z
N MET A 1 -17.44 -3.71 -28.76
CA MET A 1 -17.42 -4.31 -27.41
C MET A 1 -16.42 -5.45 -27.42
N LYS A 2 -15.22 -5.24 -26.84
CA LYS A 2 -14.23 -6.30 -26.61
C LYS A 2 -13.68 -6.13 -25.20
N THR A 3 -14.09 -7.04 -24.32
CA THR A 3 -13.60 -7.20 -22.95
C THR A 3 -12.23 -7.87 -23.00
N HIS A 4 -11.16 -7.11 -22.81
CA HIS A 4 -9.84 -7.67 -22.50
C HIS A 4 -9.61 -7.53 -20.99
N SER A 5 -10.03 -8.54 -20.23
CA SER A 5 -9.46 -8.78 -18.91
C SER A 5 -8.02 -9.26 -19.11
N LYS A 6 -7.08 -8.31 -19.14
CA LYS A 6 -5.68 -8.61 -18.89
C LYS A 6 -5.55 -8.75 -17.37
N THR A 7 -5.73 -9.95 -16.86
CA THR A 7 -5.06 -10.36 -15.62
C THR A 7 -3.56 -10.38 -15.91
N SER A 8 -2.93 -9.20 -15.93
CA SER A 8 -1.49 -9.09 -15.86
C SER A 8 -1.11 -9.44 -14.44
N THR A 9 -0.48 -10.59 -14.24
CA THR A 9 0.07 -11.03 -12.95
C THR A 9 0.95 -9.95 -12.29
N THR A 10 1.49 -9.01 -13.08
CA THR A 10 2.25 -7.85 -12.62
C THR A 10 1.41 -6.76 -11.94
N ALA A 11 0.19 -6.47 -12.43
CA ALA A 11 -0.68 -5.44 -11.84
C ALA A 11 -0.99 -5.74 -10.37
N GLY A 12 -1.27 -7.01 -10.05
CA GLY A 12 -1.54 -7.43 -8.67
C GLY A 12 -0.35 -7.28 -7.73
N THR A 13 0.90 -7.31 -8.23
CA THR A 13 2.07 -7.11 -7.37
C THR A 13 2.28 -5.63 -7.03
N TYR A 14 2.03 -4.72 -7.98
CA TYR A 14 2.27 -3.27 -7.79
C TYR A 14 1.43 -2.68 -6.66
N GLU A 15 0.21 -3.17 -6.45
CA GLU A 15 -0.68 -2.66 -5.40
C GLU A 15 -0.13 -2.87 -3.98
N PHE A 16 0.80 -3.81 -3.80
CA PHE A 16 1.46 -4.10 -2.54
C PHE A 16 2.90 -3.57 -2.47
N MET A 17 3.42 -3.00 -3.55
CA MET A 17 4.79 -2.50 -3.58
C MET A 17 4.91 -1.18 -2.80
N PRO A 18 5.94 -1.03 -1.96
CA PRO A 18 6.19 0.24 -1.28
C PRO A 18 6.84 1.27 -2.23
N PRO A 19 6.84 2.57 -1.86
CA PRO A 19 7.46 3.64 -2.65
C PRO A 19 8.91 3.37 -3.08
N GLU A 20 9.73 2.82 -2.18
CA GLU A 20 11.15 2.52 -2.44
C GLU A 20 11.37 1.42 -3.49
N ALA A 21 10.34 0.65 -3.85
CA ALA A 21 10.43 -0.35 -4.92
C ALA A 21 10.59 0.30 -6.31
N PHE A 22 10.27 1.59 -6.44
CA PHE A 22 10.36 2.35 -7.68
C PHE A 22 11.62 3.24 -7.77
N ASP A 23 12.51 3.15 -6.78
CA ASP A 23 13.79 3.84 -6.81
C ASP A 23 14.74 3.25 -7.87
N LYS A 24 15.77 4.02 -8.23
CA LYS A 24 16.82 3.54 -9.16
C LYS A 24 17.50 2.25 -8.68
N ASN A 25 17.64 2.10 -7.35
CA ASN A 25 18.23 0.95 -6.70
C ASN A 25 17.27 0.45 -5.62
N PRO A 26 16.26 -0.36 -5.97
CA PRO A 26 15.26 -0.83 -5.02
C PRO A 26 15.93 -1.66 -3.92
N THR A 27 15.51 -1.42 -2.68
CA THR A 27 16.01 -2.18 -1.51
C THR A 27 14.84 -2.87 -0.83
N VAL A 28 15.03 -4.15 -0.51
CA VAL A 28 14.07 -4.93 0.27
C VAL A 28 14.54 -4.98 1.71
N SER A 29 13.64 -4.66 2.64
CA SER A 29 13.90 -4.71 4.08
C SER A 29 12.61 -5.05 4.84
N ILE A 30 12.69 -5.15 6.17
CA ILE A 30 11.49 -5.34 7.00
C ILE A 30 10.41 -4.27 6.76
N HIS A 31 10.80 -3.06 6.35
CA HIS A 31 9.85 -1.98 6.04
C HIS A 31 9.03 -2.26 4.78
N THR A 32 9.56 -3.07 3.85
CA THR A 32 8.85 -3.53 2.65
C THR A 32 7.68 -4.44 3.05
N ASP A 33 7.93 -5.39 3.96
CA ASP A 33 6.89 -6.28 4.47
C ASP A 33 5.85 -5.53 5.32
N ILE A 34 6.29 -4.54 6.11
CA ILE A 34 5.39 -3.70 6.91
C ILE A 34 4.43 -2.90 6.02
N TRP A 35 4.92 -2.36 4.91
CA TRP A 35 4.05 -1.69 3.94
C TRP A 35 3.01 -2.66 3.36
N ALA A 36 3.45 -3.82 2.86
CA ALA A 36 2.55 -4.81 2.28
C ALA A 36 1.50 -5.28 3.30
N ALA A 37 1.89 -5.49 4.56
CA ALA A 37 0.97 -5.81 5.65
C ALA A 37 -0.04 -4.68 5.90
N GLY A 38 0.37 -3.41 5.84
CA GLY A 38 -0.52 -2.25 5.92
C GLY A 38 -1.55 -2.21 4.80
N VAL A 39 -1.13 -2.47 3.55
CA VAL A 39 -2.02 -2.57 2.38
C VAL A 39 -3.05 -3.67 2.58
N ILE A 40 -2.61 -4.86 2.98
CA ILE A 40 -3.48 -6.02 3.22
C ILE A 40 -4.46 -5.71 4.36
N LEU A 41 -3.98 -5.13 5.46
CA LEU A 41 -4.83 -4.82 6.61
C LEU A 41 -5.94 -3.84 6.24
N GLN A 42 -5.63 -2.75 5.52
CA GLN A 42 -6.66 -1.84 5.03
C GLN A 42 -7.68 -2.54 4.12
N LYS A 43 -7.21 -3.42 3.23
CA LYS A 43 -8.07 -4.20 2.34
C LYS A 43 -9.01 -5.12 3.11
N LEU A 44 -8.52 -5.76 4.18
CA LEU A 44 -9.33 -6.61 5.05
C LEU A 44 -10.35 -5.82 5.86
N LEU A 45 -9.97 -4.63 6.36
CA LEU A 45 -10.83 -3.79 7.19
C LEU A 45 -11.92 -3.08 6.38
N THR A 46 -11.66 -2.73 5.12
CA THR A 46 -12.54 -1.87 4.31
C THR A 46 -13.10 -2.54 3.06
N GLY A 47 -12.54 -3.68 2.65
CA GLY A 47 -12.81 -4.29 1.35
C GLY A 47 -12.20 -3.53 0.16
N LYS A 48 -11.49 -2.42 0.38
CA LYS A 48 -10.93 -1.55 -0.67
C LYS A 48 -9.41 -1.44 -0.56
N MET A 49 -8.74 -1.22 -1.69
CA MET A 49 -7.29 -0.97 -1.69
C MET A 49 -6.99 0.44 -1.16
N PRO A 50 -5.84 0.68 -0.52
CA PRO A 50 -5.44 2.02 -0.10
C PRO A 50 -5.28 2.99 -1.27
N PHE A 51 -4.77 2.52 -2.41
CA PHE A 51 -4.57 3.31 -3.62
C PHE A 51 -5.35 2.69 -4.78
N PRO A 52 -6.68 2.94 -4.90
CA PRO A 52 -7.51 2.32 -5.93
C PRO A 52 -7.32 3.05 -7.26
N GLN A 53 -6.37 2.58 -8.07
CA GLN A 53 -6.07 3.13 -9.38
C GLN A 53 -6.13 2.03 -10.45
N ASP A 54 -6.87 2.29 -11.54
CA ASP A 54 -7.04 1.32 -12.62
C ASP A 54 -5.81 1.24 -13.55
N GLU A 55 -5.06 2.34 -13.66
CA GLU A 55 -3.87 2.43 -14.50
C GLU A 55 -2.59 2.37 -13.68
N ILE A 56 -1.64 1.53 -14.10
CA ILE A 56 -0.36 1.33 -13.40
C ILE A 56 0.42 2.65 -13.19
N PRO A 57 0.56 3.56 -14.17
CA PRO A 57 1.24 4.84 -13.93
C PRO A 57 0.58 5.69 -12.85
N SER A 58 -0.76 5.69 -12.81
CA SER A 58 -1.55 6.39 -11.79
C SER A 58 -1.40 5.73 -10.41
N LEU A 59 -1.39 4.39 -10.37
CA LEU A 59 -1.12 3.62 -9.15
C LEU A 59 0.27 3.94 -8.58
N ILE A 60 1.31 3.92 -9.41
CA ILE A 60 2.68 4.25 -8.99
C ILE A 60 2.73 5.69 -8.47
N THR A 61 2.10 6.64 -9.16
CA THR A 61 2.03 8.03 -8.71
C THR A 61 1.32 8.16 -7.36
N ALA A 62 0.22 7.44 -7.15
CA ALA A 62 -0.50 7.42 -5.87
C ALA A 62 0.33 6.77 -4.75
N ILE A 63 1.04 5.68 -5.03
CA ILE A 63 1.95 5.05 -4.08
C ILE A 63 3.09 6.02 -3.70
N LEU A 64 3.67 6.75 -4.66
CA LEU A 64 4.79 7.65 -4.40
C LEU A 64 4.37 8.94 -3.69
N MET A 65 3.22 9.53 -4.05
CA MET A 65 2.88 10.92 -3.68
C MET A 65 1.48 11.10 -3.09
N GLY A 66 0.57 10.15 -3.29
CA GLY A 66 -0.82 10.23 -2.82
C GLY A 66 -0.98 9.74 -1.39
N GLU A 67 -2.12 10.05 -0.77
CA GLU A 67 -2.52 9.49 0.52
C GLU A 67 -3.38 8.24 0.32
N PRO A 68 -3.36 7.26 1.24
CA PRO A 68 -4.29 6.14 1.20
C PRO A 68 -5.73 6.64 1.38
N GLU A 69 -6.69 5.96 0.75
CA GLU A 69 -8.11 6.23 0.95
C GLU A 69 -8.47 6.20 2.44
N PRO A 70 -9.29 7.16 2.92
CA PRO A 70 -9.67 7.21 4.33
C PRO A 70 -10.50 5.98 4.70
N MET A 71 -10.16 5.38 5.86
CA MET A 71 -10.96 4.30 6.43
C MET A 71 -12.29 4.82 6.97
N PRO A 72 -13.38 4.03 6.88
CA PRO A 72 -14.68 4.44 7.40
C PRO A 72 -14.67 4.50 8.94
N PRO A 73 -15.55 5.31 9.56
CA PRO A 73 -15.61 5.47 11.02
C PRO A 73 -16.00 4.19 11.79
N THR A 74 -16.40 3.14 11.08
CA THR A 74 -16.66 1.81 11.65
C THR A 74 -15.38 1.06 12.01
N VAL A 75 -14.22 1.49 11.48
CA VAL A 75 -12.91 0.92 11.86
C VAL A 75 -12.42 1.62 13.14
N PRO A 76 -12.05 0.87 14.19
CA PRO A 76 -11.45 1.43 15.40
C PRO A 76 -10.25 2.34 15.10
N ILE A 77 -10.16 3.47 15.81
CA ILE A 77 -9.12 4.47 15.58
C ILE A 77 -7.70 3.89 15.71
N ASP A 78 -7.47 3.00 16.68
CA ASP A 78 -6.17 2.36 16.87
C ASP A 78 -5.73 1.55 15.64
N LEU A 79 -6.67 0.88 14.96
CA LEU A 79 -6.38 0.15 13.73
C LEU A 79 -6.11 1.11 12.57
N CYS A 80 -6.83 2.24 12.53
CA CYS A 80 -6.56 3.29 11.55
C CYS A 80 -5.14 3.84 11.71
N GLU A 81 -4.70 4.10 12.93
CA GLU A 81 -3.35 4.57 13.24
C GLU A 81 -2.28 3.55 12.85
N ILE A 82 -2.52 2.25 13.11
CA ILE A 82 -1.61 1.18 12.68
C ILE A 82 -1.45 1.17 11.16
N VAL A 83 -2.56 1.21 10.40
CA VAL A 83 -2.51 1.23 8.93
C VAL A 83 -1.79 2.49 8.43
N ASN A 84 -2.15 3.67 8.94
CA ASN A 84 -1.55 4.94 8.52
C ASN A 84 -0.04 4.98 8.81
N LYS A 85 0.40 4.39 9.92
CA LYS A 85 1.82 4.27 10.25
C LYS A 85 2.53 3.26 9.34
N ALA A 86 1.91 2.14 9.02
CA ALA A 86 2.48 1.15 8.09
C ALA A 86 2.62 1.70 6.66
N LEU A 87 1.70 2.59 6.23
CA LEU A 87 1.66 3.19 4.90
C LEU A 87 2.39 4.54 4.78
N GLN A 88 3.27 4.87 5.73
CA GLN A 88 4.14 6.04 5.59
C GLN A 88 5.08 5.89 4.39
N LYS A 89 5.25 6.97 3.61
CA LYS A 89 6.03 6.92 2.38
C LYS A 89 7.49 6.62 2.63
N LYS A 90 8.09 7.33 3.58
CA LYS A 90 9.44 7.06 4.07
C LYS A 90 9.40 5.83 4.95
N ARG A 91 10.28 4.87 4.66
CA ARG A 91 10.37 3.62 5.41
C ARG A 91 10.71 3.84 6.89
N GLU A 92 11.49 4.87 7.20
CA GLU A 92 11.93 5.20 8.56
C GLU A 92 10.78 5.68 9.45
N ASP A 93 9.70 6.20 8.84
CA ASP A 93 8.51 6.66 9.54
C ASP A 93 7.50 5.51 9.80
N ARG A 94 7.77 4.31 9.25
CA ARG A 94 6.96 3.10 9.49
C ARG A 94 7.33 2.44 10.83
N PHE A 95 6.72 1.29 11.12
CA PHE A 95 7.15 0.48 12.26
C PHE A 95 8.59 0.00 12.08
N ASN A 96 9.33 -0.03 13.19
CA ASN A 96 10.58 -0.75 13.27
C ASN A 96 10.24 -2.18 13.70
N GLY A 97 10.91 -3.20 13.15
CA GLY A 97 10.69 -4.62 13.48
C GLY A 97 10.96 -5.03 14.94
N ARG A 98 11.03 -4.07 15.86
CA ARG A 98 11.14 -4.27 17.30
C ARG A 98 9.81 -3.89 17.94
N VAL A 99 8.98 -4.89 18.18
CA VAL A 99 7.90 -4.77 19.18
C VAL A 99 8.59 -4.78 20.53
N ARG A 100 8.49 -3.68 21.29
CA ARG A 100 8.89 -3.63 22.70
C ARG A 100 7.67 -3.88 23.57
#